data_AF-A0AAE0XBD7-F1
#
_entry.id   AF-A0AAE0XBD7-F1
#
_cell.length_a   1.000
_cell.length_b   1.000
_cell.length_c   1.000
_cell.angle_alpha   90.00
_cell.angle_beta   90.00
_cell.angle_gamma   90.00
#
_symmetry.space_group_name_H-M   'P 1'
#
loop_
_entity.id
_entity.type
_entity.pdbx_description
1 polymer ?
#
loop_
_entity_poly.entity_id
_entity_poly.type
_entity_poly.pdbx_seq_one_letter_code
_entity_poly.pdbx_strand_id
1 'polypeptide(L)'
;MVPYALYPVPAFLSSTALATPSLSPLTLLFLTSGTFLCSAAANTLNMLYEPDTDSKMTRTRTRPLVRKLLTTRAAVLFAVGCGLAGSAALYLGVNPTVAFLGAVNIALYAGAYTPLKRISAVNTWVGAIVGGIPPLMGWAAAAGESATADGSWRELLFASDGSSAGGWLFAAILFAWQFPHFMPLSWGIRDEYKAAGLRMLCWVNPARNARVALRYSLVFVPLCVGLCAVGVTEWSFAATSLPVNAWLVSEAVKFWRLEGHGGSARGLFWASVWHLPVVMVLALAQKKGMWGRVWRSVTGEPHEDDDDEEWEVVDGEGEL
;
A
#
# COMPACT_ATOMS: atom_id res chain seq x y z
N MET A 1 0.46 4.32 -5.39
CA MET A 1 1.47 4.05 -6.43
C MET A 1 2.90 4.43 -6.02
N VAL A 2 3.14 4.94 -4.81
CA VAL A 2 4.52 5.21 -4.33
C VAL A 2 5.47 4.01 -4.45
N PRO A 3 5.05 2.75 -4.19
CA PRO A 3 5.92 1.58 -4.38
C PRO A 3 6.42 1.38 -5.81
N TYR A 4 5.65 1.79 -6.82
CA TYR A 4 6.09 1.78 -8.22
C TYR A 4 7.31 2.69 -8.39
N ALA A 5 7.23 3.94 -7.93
CA ALA A 5 8.34 4.88 -8.00
C ALA A 5 9.55 4.50 -7.12
N LEU A 6 9.31 3.80 -6.01
CA LEU A 6 10.36 3.35 -5.08
C LEU A 6 11.06 2.07 -5.51
N TYR A 7 10.54 1.36 -6.53
CA TYR A 7 11.17 0.15 -7.03
C TYR A 7 12.63 0.40 -7.47
N PRO A 8 13.60 -0.44 -7.05
CA PRO A 8 14.98 -0.33 -7.48
C PRO A 8 15.07 -0.75 -8.95
N VAL A 9 15.15 0.24 -9.85
CA VAL A 9 15.29 -0.03 -11.29
C VAL A 9 16.75 -0.40 -11.59
N PRO A 10 17.00 -1.52 -12.29
CA PRO A 10 18.35 -1.90 -12.70
C PRO A 10 19.03 -0.84 -13.58
N ALA A 11 20.36 -0.75 -13.52
CA ALA A 11 21.14 0.29 -14.20
C ALA A 11 20.93 0.31 -15.73
N PHE A 12 20.72 -0.84 -16.36
CA PHE A 12 20.49 -0.96 -17.82
C PHE A 12 19.14 -0.40 -18.30
N LEU A 13 18.15 -0.24 -17.42
CA LEU A 13 16.88 0.44 -17.71
C LEU A 13 16.90 1.93 -17.33
N SER A 14 18.00 2.40 -16.76
CA SER A 14 18.24 3.83 -16.55
C SER A 14 18.81 4.40 -17.84
N SER A 15 17.97 4.99 -18.70
CA SER A 15 18.47 5.66 -19.90
C SER A 15 19.54 6.68 -19.51
N THR A 16 20.73 6.59 -20.09
CA THR A 16 21.84 7.54 -19.88
C THR A 16 21.47 9.00 -20.20
N ALA A 17 20.34 9.23 -20.87
CA ALA A 17 19.83 10.55 -21.25
C ALA A 17 18.81 11.19 -20.28
N LEU A 18 18.24 10.44 -19.33
CA LEU A 18 17.30 10.98 -18.33
C LEU A 18 17.76 10.57 -16.93
N ALA A 19 18.07 11.57 -16.09
CA ALA A 19 18.53 11.41 -14.71
C ALA A 19 17.49 10.79 -13.74
N THR A 20 16.39 10.22 -14.26
CA THR A 20 15.35 9.52 -13.49
C THR A 20 15.15 8.10 -14.03
N PRO A 21 15.04 7.09 -13.16
CA PRO A 21 14.80 5.71 -13.58
C PRO A 21 13.46 5.63 -14.32
N SER A 22 13.47 5.36 -15.62
CA SER A 22 12.28 5.49 -16.46
C SER A 22 11.44 4.23 -16.42
N LEU A 23 10.68 4.06 -15.34
CA LEU A 23 9.46 3.26 -15.40
C LEU A 23 8.48 3.94 -16.35
N SER A 24 7.75 3.16 -17.14
CA SER A 24 6.88 3.64 -18.20
C SER A 24 5.74 4.52 -17.65
N PRO A 25 5.61 5.79 -18.10
CA PRO A 25 4.46 6.64 -17.76
C PRO A 25 3.13 6.03 -18.21
N LEU A 26 3.16 5.24 -19.29
CA LEU A 26 1.99 4.56 -19.82
C LEU A 26 1.52 3.45 -18.87
N THR A 27 2.42 2.62 -18.35
CA THR A 27 2.07 1.61 -17.35
C THR A 27 1.55 2.26 -16.08
N LEU A 28 2.15 3.37 -15.63
CA LEU A 28 1.64 4.12 -14.49
C LEU A 28 0.21 4.63 -14.73
N LEU A 29 -0.10 5.10 -15.95
CA LEU A 29 -1.44 5.52 -16.33
C LEU A 29 -2.44 4.35 -16.29
N PHE A 30 -2.09 3.20 -16.85
CA PHE A 30 -2.93 1.99 -16.79
C PHE A 30 -3.10 1.47 -15.36
N LEU A 31 -2.02 1.45 -14.58
CA LEU A 31 -2.02 1.04 -13.18
C LEU A 31 -2.93 1.94 -12.34
N THR A 32 -2.82 3.26 -12.49
CA THR A 32 -3.64 4.23 -11.74
C THR A 32 -5.11 4.20 -12.16
N SER A 33 -5.39 4.27 -13.46
CA SER A 33 -6.76 4.24 -13.98
C SER A 33 -7.46 2.89 -13.74
N GLY A 34 -6.76 1.77 -13.97
CA GLY A 34 -7.27 0.42 -13.73
C GLY A 34 -7.55 0.17 -12.24
N THR A 35 -6.64 0.57 -11.35
CA THR A 35 -6.84 0.46 -9.90
C THR A 35 -7.98 1.38 -9.42
N PHE A 36 -8.11 2.58 -9.99
CA PHE A 36 -9.22 3.49 -9.71
C PHE A 36 -10.57 2.87 -10.07
N LEU A 37 -10.68 2.28 -11.26
CA LEU A 37 -11.90 1.60 -11.70
C LEU A 37 -12.23 0.38 -10.83
N CYS A 38 -11.24 -0.42 -10.44
CA CYS A 38 -11.43 -1.52 -9.50
C CYS A 38 -11.93 -1.03 -8.13
N SER A 39 -11.35 0.06 -7.62
CA SER A 39 -11.79 0.70 -6.38
C SER A 39 -13.21 1.26 -6.48
N ALA A 40 -13.56 1.88 -7.61
CA ALA A 40 -14.91 2.37 -7.88
C ALA A 40 -15.93 1.21 -7.86
N ALA A 41 -15.61 0.09 -8.52
CA ALA A 41 -16.44 -1.12 -8.49
C ALA A 41 -16.64 -1.65 -7.06
N ALA A 42 -15.55 -1.82 -6.31
CA ALA A 42 -15.60 -2.31 -4.93
C ALA A 42 -16.41 -1.39 -4.00
N ASN A 43 -16.29 -0.07 -4.16
CA ASN A 43 -17.07 0.91 -3.39
C ASN A 43 -18.56 0.90 -3.77
N THR A 44 -18.89 0.77 -5.06
CA THR A 44 -20.30 0.66 -5.48
C THR A 44 -20.93 -0.63 -4.95
N LEU A 45 -20.21 -1.76 -4.98
CA LEU A 45 -20.68 -3.00 -4.36
C LEU A 45 -20.88 -2.85 -2.84
N ASN A 46 -19.96 -2.17 -2.14
CA ASN A 46 -20.14 -1.88 -0.72
C ASN A 46 -21.43 -1.09 -0.44
N MET A 47 -21.74 -0.06 -1.22
CA MET A 47 -22.98 0.69 -1.10
C MET A 47 -24.24 -0.14 -1.42
N LEU A 48 -24.12 -1.13 -2.31
CA LEU A 48 -25.21 -2.06 -2.64
C LEU A 48 -25.52 -3.02 -1.49
N TYR A 49 -24.52 -3.46 -0.74
CA TYR A 49 -24.70 -4.37 0.41
C TYR A 49 -25.25 -3.68 1.66
N GLU A 50 -24.98 -2.38 1.82
CA GLU A 50 -25.20 -1.67 3.09
C GLU A 50 -26.28 -0.56 3.13
N PRO A 51 -27.35 -0.51 2.29
CA PRO A 51 -28.34 0.56 2.37
C PRO A 51 -28.94 0.79 3.76
N ASP A 52 -29.33 -0.29 4.45
CA ASP A 52 -29.99 -0.21 5.76
C ASP A 52 -29.06 0.31 6.85
N THR A 53 -27.82 -0.19 6.88
CA THR A 53 -26.80 0.23 7.84
C THR A 53 -26.33 1.65 7.55
N ASP A 54 -26.18 1.99 6.27
CA ASP A 54 -25.74 3.32 5.85
C ASP A 54 -26.78 4.40 6.18
N SER A 55 -28.07 4.08 6.14
CA SER A 55 -29.15 5.00 6.49
C SER A 55 -29.11 5.49 7.95
N LYS A 56 -28.46 4.70 8.83
CA LYS A 56 -28.40 4.96 10.28
C LYS A 56 -27.19 5.79 10.71
N MET A 57 -26.21 6.01 9.82
CA MET A 57 -24.99 6.76 10.15
C MET A 57 -24.98 8.13 9.46
N THR A 58 -24.52 9.16 10.18
CA THR A 58 -24.53 10.55 9.75
C THR A 58 -23.74 10.76 8.46
N ARG A 59 -22.60 10.06 8.33
CA ARG A 59 -21.68 10.15 7.20
C ARG A 59 -22.23 9.49 5.92
N THR A 60 -23.04 8.44 6.04
CA THR A 60 -23.43 7.58 4.90
C THR A 60 -24.90 7.69 4.53
N ARG A 61 -25.75 8.29 5.37
CA ARG A 61 -27.18 8.48 5.09
C ARG A 61 -27.47 9.26 3.81
N THR A 62 -26.50 10.05 3.32
CA THR A 62 -26.60 10.84 2.09
C THR A 62 -26.18 10.08 0.83
N ARG A 63 -25.74 8.82 0.95
CA ARG A 63 -25.31 7.99 -0.18
C ARG A 63 -26.42 7.85 -1.23
N PRO A 64 -26.10 7.79 -2.54
CA PRO A 64 -27.09 7.75 -3.61
C PRO A 64 -28.11 6.61 -3.50
N LEU A 65 -27.65 5.40 -3.10
CA LEU A 65 -28.51 4.23 -2.96
C LEU A 65 -29.44 4.28 -1.74
N VAL A 66 -28.99 4.88 -0.63
CA VAL A 66 -29.83 5.13 0.55
C VAL A 66 -30.95 6.10 0.21
N ARG A 67 -30.61 7.16 -0.54
CA ARG A 67 -31.56 8.19 -0.99
C ARG A 67 -32.43 7.76 -2.18
N LYS A 68 -32.22 6.55 -2.71
CA LYS A 68 -32.91 6.02 -3.90
C LYS A 68 -32.76 6.93 -5.15
N LEU A 69 -31.65 7.66 -5.25
CA LEU A 69 -31.34 8.51 -6.42
C LEU A 69 -30.93 7.69 -7.65
N LEU A 70 -30.44 6.48 -7.43
CA LEU A 70 -30.05 5.53 -8.46
C LEU A 70 -30.76 4.20 -8.22
N THR A 71 -31.10 3.50 -9.30
CA THR A 71 -31.66 2.15 -9.18
C THR A 71 -30.55 1.14 -8.85
N THR A 72 -30.92 0.08 -8.11
CA THR A 72 -30.00 -1.03 -7.81
C THR A 72 -29.41 -1.63 -9.08
N ARG A 73 -30.21 -1.75 -10.14
CA ARG A 73 -29.76 -2.26 -11.45
C ARG A 73 -28.66 -1.37 -12.06
N ALA A 74 -28.85 -0.05 -12.06
CA ALA A 74 -27.84 0.88 -12.58
C ALA A 74 -26.53 0.79 -11.79
N ALA A 75 -26.61 0.70 -10.46
CA ALA A 75 -25.41 0.55 -9.62
C ALA A 75 -24.70 -0.78 -9.84
N VAL A 76 -25.42 -1.89 -10.03
CA VAL A 76 -24.81 -3.19 -10.38
C VAL A 76 -24.11 -3.12 -11.73
N LEU A 77 -24.76 -2.57 -12.76
CA LEU A 77 -24.17 -2.41 -14.09
C LEU A 77 -22.91 -1.54 -14.04
N PHE A 78 -22.94 -0.44 -13.28
CA PHE A 78 -21.77 0.41 -13.06
C PHE A 78 -20.64 -0.36 -12.37
N ALA A 79 -20.94 -1.10 -11.30
CA ALA A 79 -19.93 -1.88 -10.58
C ALA A 79 -19.28 -2.95 -11.47
N VAL A 80 -20.09 -3.70 -12.22
CA VAL A 80 -19.59 -4.72 -13.16
C VAL A 80 -18.78 -4.08 -14.29
N GLY A 81 -19.28 -3.00 -14.88
CA GLY A 81 -18.59 -2.25 -15.94
C GLY A 81 -17.23 -1.74 -15.48
N CYS A 82 -17.16 -1.06 -14.32
CA CYS A 82 -15.91 -0.60 -13.75
C CYS A 82 -14.97 -1.75 -13.36
N GLY A 83 -15.49 -2.86 -12.83
CA GLY A 83 -14.69 -4.02 -12.45
C GLY A 83 -14.04 -4.70 -13.65
N LEU A 84 -14.82 -4.92 -14.72
CA LEU A 84 -14.33 -5.50 -15.98
C LEU A 84 -13.36 -4.56 -16.69
N ALA A 85 -13.74 -3.29 -16.87
CA ALA A 85 -12.88 -2.31 -17.53
C ALA A 85 -11.57 -2.07 -16.75
N GLY A 86 -11.65 -1.97 -15.41
CA GLY A 86 -10.48 -1.82 -14.56
C GLY A 86 -9.55 -3.02 -14.61
N SER A 87 -10.09 -4.24 -14.50
CA SER A 87 -9.29 -5.47 -14.56
C SER A 87 -8.68 -5.66 -15.96
N ALA A 88 -9.42 -5.36 -17.03
CA ALA A 88 -8.92 -5.42 -18.40
C ALA A 88 -7.80 -4.38 -18.65
N ALA A 89 -7.97 -3.15 -18.15
CA ALA A 89 -6.94 -2.11 -18.24
C ALA A 89 -5.64 -2.55 -17.54
N LEU A 90 -5.74 -3.18 -16.36
CA LEU A 90 -4.58 -3.74 -15.66
C LEU A 90 -3.96 -4.92 -16.40
N TYR A 91 -4.77 -5.80 -17.00
CA TYR A 91 -4.28 -6.98 -17.70
C TYR A 91 -3.52 -6.60 -18.97
N LEU A 92 -4.09 -5.67 -19.74
CA LEU A 92 -3.55 -5.25 -21.04
C LEU A 92 -2.41 -4.23 -20.90
N GLY A 93 -2.48 -3.34 -19.91
CA GLY A 93 -1.57 -2.20 -19.78
C GLY A 93 -0.54 -2.32 -18.66
N VAL A 94 -0.60 -3.37 -17.83
CA VAL A 94 0.35 -3.59 -16.74
C VAL A 94 0.90 -5.02 -16.76
N ASN A 95 0.16 -5.99 -16.24
CA ASN A 95 0.46 -7.41 -16.35
C ASN A 95 -0.69 -8.26 -15.76
N PRO A 96 -0.77 -9.57 -16.09
CA PRO A 96 -1.80 -10.47 -15.56
C PRO A 96 -1.83 -10.58 -14.03
N THR A 97 -0.67 -10.52 -13.37
CA THR A 97 -0.55 -10.63 -11.91
C THR A 97 -1.24 -9.47 -11.20
N VAL A 98 -1.01 -8.23 -11.66
CA VAL A 98 -1.63 -7.02 -11.12
C VAL A 98 -3.14 -7.02 -11.39
N ALA A 99 -3.57 -7.47 -12.57
CA ALA A 99 -4.99 -7.61 -12.88
C ALA A 99 -5.70 -8.61 -11.94
N PHE A 100 -5.07 -9.76 -11.70
CA PHE A 100 -5.56 -10.76 -10.76
C PHE A 100 -5.64 -10.20 -9.34
N LEU A 101 -4.60 -9.51 -8.86
CA LEU A 101 -4.62 -8.84 -7.56
C LEU A 101 -5.75 -7.80 -7.46
N GLY A 102 -5.98 -7.02 -8.52
CA GLY A 102 -7.08 -6.06 -8.59
C GLY A 102 -8.46 -6.73 -8.47
N ALA A 103 -8.69 -7.80 -9.22
CA ALA A 103 -9.95 -8.56 -9.18
C ALA A 103 -10.17 -9.24 -7.81
N VAL A 104 -9.13 -9.87 -7.25
CA VAL A 104 -9.16 -10.44 -5.90
C VAL A 104 -9.45 -9.36 -4.86
N ASN A 105 -8.90 -8.15 -5.02
CA ASN A 105 -9.14 -7.06 -4.09
C ASN A 105 -10.61 -6.60 -4.09
N ILE A 106 -11.27 -6.57 -5.26
CA ILE A 106 -12.72 -6.32 -5.37
C ILE A 106 -13.49 -7.41 -4.62
N ALA A 107 -13.17 -8.68 -4.86
CA ALA A 107 -13.84 -9.81 -4.22
C ALA A 107 -13.64 -9.82 -2.71
N LEU A 108 -12.42 -9.54 -2.23
CA LEU A 108 -12.10 -9.46 -0.81
C LEU A 108 -12.82 -8.30 -0.13
N TYR A 109 -12.89 -7.13 -0.77
CA TYR A 109 -13.56 -5.96 -0.20
C TYR A 109 -15.08 -6.13 -0.14
N ALA A 110 -15.70 -6.49 -1.27
CA ALA A 110 -17.14 -6.59 -1.39
C ALA A 110 -17.68 -7.90 -0.79
N GLY A 111 -17.01 -9.03 -1.02
CA GLY A 111 -17.48 -10.36 -0.65
C GLY A 111 -17.06 -10.82 0.75
N ALA A 112 -15.93 -10.36 1.28
CA ALA A 112 -15.48 -10.76 2.62
C ALA A 112 -15.56 -9.61 3.63
N TYR A 113 -14.85 -8.51 3.40
CA TYR A 113 -14.78 -7.39 4.34
C TYR A 113 -16.14 -6.77 4.64
N THR A 114 -16.90 -6.41 3.59
CA THR A 114 -18.21 -5.75 3.74
C THR A 114 -19.19 -6.54 4.61
N PRO A 115 -19.49 -7.82 4.34
CA PRO A 115 -20.38 -8.60 5.21
C PRO A 115 -19.79 -8.83 6.60
N LEU A 116 -18.47 -9.00 6.72
CA LEU A 116 -17.83 -9.28 8.01
C LEU A 116 -18.01 -8.14 9.02
N LYS A 117 -18.19 -6.89 8.57
CA LYS A 117 -18.51 -5.74 9.46
C LYS A 117 -19.76 -5.96 10.31
N ARG A 118 -20.73 -6.76 9.85
CA ARG A 118 -21.93 -7.11 10.63
C ARG A 118 -21.71 -8.26 11.61
N ILE A 119 -20.71 -9.10 11.34
CA ILE A 119 -20.54 -10.41 12.01
C ILE A 119 -19.47 -10.35 13.11
N SER A 120 -18.33 -9.72 12.82
CA SER A 120 -17.14 -9.78 13.69
C SER A 120 -16.25 -8.54 13.61
N ALA A 121 -15.62 -8.19 14.74
CA ALA A 121 -14.59 -7.15 14.81
C ALA A 121 -13.33 -7.48 14.01
N VAL A 122 -13.16 -8.74 13.57
CA VAL A 122 -12.07 -9.18 12.66
C VAL A 122 -12.14 -8.47 11.30
N ASN A 123 -13.28 -7.86 10.95
CA ASN A 123 -13.43 -7.06 9.72
C ASN A 123 -12.28 -6.06 9.50
N THR A 124 -11.76 -5.43 10.56
CA THR A 124 -10.72 -4.42 10.42
C THR A 124 -9.40 -5.00 9.91
N TRP A 125 -9.07 -6.24 10.28
CA TRP A 125 -7.88 -6.93 9.76
C TRP A 125 -8.07 -7.34 8.31
N VAL A 126 -9.25 -7.86 7.94
CA VAL A 126 -9.55 -8.19 6.54
C VAL A 126 -9.52 -6.92 5.67
N GLY A 127 -10.08 -5.81 6.16
CA GLY A 127 -9.99 -4.51 5.51
C GLY A 127 -8.55 -4.01 5.38
N ALA A 128 -7.70 -4.29 6.37
CA ALA A 128 -6.28 -3.95 6.28
C ALA A 128 -5.54 -4.75 5.20
N ILE A 129 -5.90 -6.03 4.98
CA ILE A 129 -5.37 -6.83 3.86
C ILE A 129 -5.74 -6.17 2.53
N VAL A 130 -7.01 -5.78 2.35
CA VAL A 130 -7.46 -5.04 1.15
C VAL A 130 -6.61 -3.78 0.95
N GLY A 131 -6.31 -3.04 2.03
CA GLY A 131 -5.48 -1.84 1.97
C GLY A 131 -4.00 -2.10 1.62
N GLY A 132 -3.48 -3.29 1.91
CA GLY A 132 -2.10 -3.70 1.61
C GLY A 132 -1.89 -4.20 0.17
N ILE A 133 -2.95 -4.60 -0.54
CA ILE A 133 -2.86 -5.11 -1.92
C ILE A 133 -2.44 -4.03 -2.93
N PRO A 134 -2.98 -2.78 -2.94
CA PRO A 134 -2.58 -1.77 -3.92
C PRO A 134 -1.08 -1.42 -3.90
N PRO A 135 -0.39 -1.36 -2.75
CA PRO A 135 1.07 -1.30 -2.71
C PRO A 135 1.77 -2.45 -3.43
N LEU A 136 1.33 -3.70 -3.22
CA LEU A 136 1.85 -4.88 -3.93
C LEU A 136 1.63 -4.78 -5.43
N MET A 137 0.44 -4.34 -5.85
CA MET A 137 0.14 -4.08 -7.26
C MET A 137 1.12 -3.08 -7.87
N GLY A 138 1.45 -2.01 -7.14
CA GLY A 138 2.44 -1.02 -7.59
C GLY A 138 3.85 -1.58 -7.70
N TRP A 139 4.26 -2.43 -6.76
CA TRP A 139 5.57 -3.10 -6.82
C TRP A 139 5.63 -4.11 -7.98
N ALA A 140 4.62 -4.98 -8.11
CA ALA A 140 4.54 -5.98 -9.17
C ALA A 140 4.42 -5.36 -10.57
N ALA A 141 3.87 -4.15 -10.69
CA ALA A 141 3.87 -3.40 -11.93
C ALA A 141 5.29 -2.98 -12.34
N ALA A 142 6.06 -2.39 -11.41
CA ALA A 142 7.44 -1.97 -11.68
C ALA A 142 8.40 -3.16 -11.86
N ALA A 143 8.21 -4.22 -11.08
CA ALA A 143 8.93 -5.48 -11.25
C ALA A 143 8.65 -6.10 -12.62
N GLY A 144 7.41 -6.03 -13.12
CA GLY A 144 7.06 -6.55 -14.45
C GLY A 144 7.75 -5.85 -15.61
N GLU A 145 8.08 -4.55 -15.47
CA GLU A 145 8.84 -3.81 -16.47
C GLU A 145 10.35 -4.10 -16.46
N SER A 146 10.84 -4.63 -15.34
CA SER A 146 12.25 -4.94 -15.12
C SER A 146 12.53 -6.44 -14.98
N ALA A 147 11.51 -7.28 -15.21
CA ALA A 147 11.60 -8.72 -15.14
C ALA A 147 12.56 -9.23 -16.22
N THR A 148 13.56 -10.00 -15.81
CA THR A 148 14.57 -10.59 -16.70
C THR A 148 14.27 -12.05 -17.03
N ALA A 149 13.35 -12.69 -16.29
CA ALA A 149 12.90 -14.05 -16.53
C ALA A 149 11.50 -14.07 -17.18
N ASP A 150 10.60 -14.93 -16.71
CA ASP A 150 9.33 -15.23 -17.39
C ASP A 150 8.22 -14.19 -17.11
N GLY A 151 8.45 -13.21 -16.23
CA GLY A 151 7.43 -12.23 -15.81
C GLY A 151 6.27 -12.88 -15.05
N SER A 152 6.50 -14.08 -14.50
CA SER A 152 5.46 -14.88 -13.84
C SER A 152 5.07 -14.29 -12.49
N TRP A 153 3.86 -14.60 -12.01
CA TRP A 153 3.42 -14.16 -10.68
C TRP A 153 4.36 -14.62 -9.54
N ARG A 154 5.08 -15.72 -9.74
CA ARG A 154 6.08 -16.21 -8.77
C ARG A 154 7.28 -15.28 -8.70
N GLU A 155 7.77 -14.82 -9.85
CA GLU A 155 8.85 -13.83 -9.90
C GLU A 155 8.39 -12.49 -9.31
N LEU A 156 7.24 -11.99 -9.73
CA LEU A 156 6.80 -10.64 -9.30
C LEU A 156 6.43 -10.55 -7.81
N LEU A 157 5.98 -11.64 -7.19
CA LEU A 157 5.50 -11.65 -5.80
C LEU A 157 6.36 -12.48 -4.85
N PHE A 158 7.09 -13.48 -5.33
CA PHE A 158 7.80 -14.46 -4.50
C PHE A 158 9.17 -14.81 -5.09
N ALA A 159 9.89 -13.80 -5.59
CA ALA A 159 11.22 -13.99 -6.13
C ALA A 159 12.16 -14.58 -5.06
N SER A 160 12.93 -15.59 -5.45
CA SER A 160 13.89 -16.27 -4.56
C SER A 160 15.12 -15.43 -4.23
N ASP A 161 15.43 -14.42 -5.05
CA ASP A 161 16.53 -13.48 -4.89
C ASP A 161 16.26 -12.36 -3.87
N GLY A 162 15.04 -12.30 -3.33
CA GLY A 162 14.60 -11.28 -2.38
C GLY A 162 14.12 -9.97 -3.02
N SER A 163 14.11 -9.85 -4.35
CA SER A 163 13.64 -8.64 -5.06
C SER A 163 12.16 -8.31 -4.78
N SER A 164 11.33 -9.31 -4.48
CA SER A 164 9.92 -9.11 -4.11
C SER A 164 9.71 -8.63 -2.68
N ALA A 165 10.72 -8.67 -1.81
CA ALA A 165 10.57 -8.35 -0.38
C ALA A 165 10.17 -6.89 -0.15
N GLY A 166 10.64 -5.96 -0.98
CA GLY A 166 10.26 -4.54 -0.91
C GLY A 166 8.76 -4.31 -1.10
N GLY A 167 8.14 -5.05 -2.02
CA GLY A 167 6.69 -5.00 -2.26
C GLY A 167 5.89 -5.44 -1.04
N TRP A 168 6.27 -6.55 -0.43
CA TRP A 168 5.64 -7.05 0.80
C TRP A 168 5.85 -6.13 2.00
N LEU A 169 7.00 -5.47 2.10
CA LEU A 169 7.24 -4.47 3.14
C LEU A 169 6.32 -3.25 2.96
N PHE A 170 6.13 -2.73 1.75
CA PHE A 170 5.15 -1.67 1.52
C PHE A 170 3.71 -2.12 1.78
N ALA A 171 3.38 -3.37 1.44
CA ALA A 171 2.10 -3.98 1.79
C ALA A 171 1.90 -4.00 3.31
N ALA A 172 2.91 -4.46 4.05
CA ALA A 172 2.91 -4.54 5.50
C ALA A 172 2.86 -3.15 6.15
N ILE A 173 3.53 -2.15 5.58
CA ILE A 173 3.47 -0.75 6.03
C ILE A 173 2.05 -0.22 5.91
N LEU A 174 1.40 -0.37 4.75
CA LEU A 174 0.02 0.10 4.56
C LEU A 174 -0.98 -0.69 5.37
N PHE A 175 -0.76 -2.00 5.54
CA PHE A 175 -1.54 -2.86 6.43
C PHE A 175 -1.44 -2.37 7.88
N ALA A 176 -0.23 -2.19 8.39
CA ALA A 176 0.03 -1.71 9.74
C ALA A 176 -0.52 -0.29 9.95
N TRP A 177 -0.40 0.58 8.94
CA TRP A 177 -0.91 1.95 8.98
C TRP A 177 -2.42 2.04 9.22
N GLN A 178 -3.21 1.09 8.71
CA GLN A 178 -4.66 1.13 8.86
C GLN A 178 -5.08 1.19 10.33
N PHE A 179 -4.35 0.55 11.24
CA PHE A 179 -4.73 0.44 12.64
C PHE A 179 -4.59 1.76 13.42
N PRO A 180 -3.42 2.43 13.48
CA PRO A 180 -3.30 3.73 14.13
C PRO A 180 -4.09 4.83 13.43
N HIS A 181 -4.51 4.63 12.18
CA HIS A 181 -5.40 5.57 11.48
C HIS A 181 -6.89 5.34 11.80
N PHE A 182 -7.37 4.12 11.61
CA PHE A 182 -8.80 3.79 11.69
C PHE A 182 -9.31 3.62 13.13
N MET A 183 -8.51 3.04 14.03
CA MET A 183 -8.92 2.81 15.42
C MET A 183 -9.26 4.11 16.19
N PRO A 184 -8.50 5.21 16.07
CA PRO A 184 -8.92 6.49 16.66
C PRO A 184 -10.04 7.18 15.87
N LEU A 185 -10.10 7.05 14.55
CA LEU A 185 -11.19 7.61 13.75
C LEU A 185 -12.54 7.01 14.14
N SER A 186 -12.59 5.68 14.23
CA SER A 186 -13.78 4.93 14.58
C SER A 186 -14.21 5.13 16.03
N TRP A 187 -13.32 5.60 16.91
CA TRP A 187 -13.65 5.95 18.29
C TRP A 187 -14.70 7.05 18.39
N GLY A 188 -14.58 8.10 17.57
CA GLY A 188 -15.49 9.25 17.59
C GLY A 188 -16.90 8.93 17.11
N ILE A 189 -17.05 7.91 16.27
CA ILE A 189 -18.33 7.49 15.66
C ILE A 189 -18.78 6.10 16.16
N ARG A 190 -18.23 5.64 17.29
CA ARG A 190 -18.48 4.29 17.84
C ARG A 190 -19.95 4.04 18.16
N ASP A 191 -20.66 5.07 18.62
CA ASP A 191 -22.08 4.98 18.98
C ASP A 191 -22.97 4.86 17.73
N GLU A 192 -22.60 5.52 16.63
CA GLU A 192 -23.26 5.33 15.33
C GLU A 192 -23.04 3.90 14.79
N TYR A 193 -21.82 3.36 14.93
CA TYR A 193 -21.56 1.96 14.57
C TYR A 193 -22.41 0.98 15.37
N LYS A 194 -22.54 1.21 16.68
CA LYS A 194 -23.39 0.40 17.55
C LYS A 194 -24.87 0.51 17.17
N ALA A 195 -25.36 1.72 16.91
CA ALA A 195 -26.75 1.96 16.48
C ALA A 195 -27.05 1.35 15.10
N ALA A 196 -26.07 1.34 14.19
CA ALA A 196 -26.17 0.69 12.89
C ALA A 196 -26.10 -0.84 12.97
N GLY A 197 -25.74 -1.43 14.12
CA GLY A 197 -25.59 -2.87 14.29
C GLY A 197 -24.28 -3.44 13.72
N LEU A 198 -23.28 -2.59 13.46
CA LEU A 198 -21.97 -2.99 12.94
C LEU A 198 -21.06 -3.38 14.10
N ARG A 199 -20.40 -4.54 14.05
CA ARG A 199 -19.55 -5.08 15.12
C ARG A 199 -18.12 -4.56 15.00
N MET A 200 -17.92 -3.28 15.28
CA MET A 200 -16.60 -2.62 15.21
C MET A 200 -15.84 -2.72 16.53
N LEU A 201 -14.52 -2.90 16.46
CA LEU A 201 -13.68 -3.08 17.65
C LEU A 201 -13.77 -1.89 18.63
N CYS A 202 -13.96 -0.67 18.11
CA CYS A 202 -14.03 0.56 18.89
C CYS A 202 -15.15 0.59 19.94
N TRP A 203 -16.26 -0.13 19.75
CA TRP A 203 -17.33 -0.25 20.76
C TRP A 203 -17.45 -1.65 21.34
N VAL A 204 -17.07 -2.70 20.60
CA VAL A 204 -17.09 -4.08 21.11
C VAL A 204 -16.04 -4.26 22.21
N ASN A 205 -14.84 -3.68 22.03
CA ASN A 205 -13.80 -3.67 23.04
C ASN A 205 -12.87 -2.45 22.89
N PRO A 206 -13.26 -1.29 23.45
CA PRO A 206 -12.45 -0.06 23.52
C PRO A 206 -10.98 -0.26 23.91
N ALA A 207 -10.73 -1.03 24.98
CA ALA A 207 -9.38 -1.25 25.48
C ALA A 207 -8.51 -2.07 24.50
N ARG A 208 -9.11 -3.05 23.79
CA ARG A 208 -8.42 -3.77 22.70
C ARG A 208 -8.23 -2.87 21.48
N ASN A 209 -9.18 -2.01 21.14
CA ASN A 209 -9.07 -1.02 20.05
C ASN A 209 -7.80 -0.17 20.21
N ALA A 210 -7.59 0.39 21.39
CA ALA A 210 -6.41 1.21 21.67
C ALA A 210 -5.10 0.41 21.74
N ARG A 211 -5.12 -0.81 22.30
CA ARG A 211 -3.94 -1.69 22.30
C ARG A 211 -3.53 -2.13 20.89
N VAL A 212 -4.49 -2.42 20.02
CA VAL A 212 -4.19 -2.80 18.63
C VAL A 212 -3.56 -1.62 17.90
N ALA A 213 -4.10 -0.41 18.04
CA ALA A 213 -3.50 0.80 17.48
C ALA A 213 -2.03 0.97 17.92
N LEU A 214 -1.75 0.83 19.23
CA LEU A 214 -0.39 0.91 19.77
C LEU A 214 0.54 -0.16 19.23
N ARG A 215 0.11 -1.43 19.20
CA ARG A 215 0.93 -2.54 18.68
C ARG A 215 1.35 -2.30 17.24
N TYR A 216 0.44 -1.88 16.38
CA TYR A 216 0.76 -1.61 14.99
C TYR A 216 1.58 -0.33 14.80
N SER A 217 1.40 0.69 15.64
CA SER A 217 2.33 1.85 15.68
C SER A 217 3.76 1.43 16.01
N LEU A 218 3.96 0.45 16.89
CA LEU A 218 5.30 -0.07 17.22
C LEU A 218 5.90 -0.88 16.07
N VAL A 219 5.09 -1.67 15.35
CA VAL A 219 5.51 -2.47 14.20
C VAL A 219 6.06 -1.62 13.05
N PHE A 220 5.72 -0.33 12.96
CA PHE A 220 6.29 0.55 11.94
C PHE A 220 7.81 0.70 12.00
N VAL A 221 8.39 0.73 13.19
CA VAL A 221 9.83 0.91 13.37
C VAL A 221 10.60 -0.22 12.69
N PRO A 222 10.36 -1.52 13.00
CA PRO A 222 11.05 -2.60 12.30
C PRO A 222 10.68 -2.69 10.81
N LEU A 223 9.48 -2.26 10.37
CA LEU A 223 9.15 -2.22 8.95
C LEU A 223 9.98 -1.17 8.18
N CYS A 224 10.20 0.01 8.76
CA CYS A 224 11.07 1.04 8.16
C CYS A 224 12.53 0.58 8.10
N VAL A 225 13.01 -0.10 9.14
CA VAL A 225 14.34 -0.73 9.15
C VAL A 225 14.43 -1.85 8.11
N GLY A 226 13.36 -2.64 7.94
CA GLY A 226 13.28 -3.69 6.92
C GLY A 226 13.43 -3.15 5.50
N LEU A 227 12.89 -1.96 5.20
CA LEU A 227 13.10 -1.30 3.89
C LEU A 227 14.58 -0.98 3.64
N CYS A 228 15.32 -0.57 4.67
CA CYS A 228 16.77 -0.36 4.58
C CYS A 228 17.51 -1.69 4.38
N ALA A 229 17.14 -2.73 5.14
CA ALA A 229 17.79 -4.04 5.09
C ALA A 229 17.64 -4.73 3.72
N VAL A 230 16.49 -4.58 3.06
CA VAL A 230 16.23 -5.10 1.70
C VAL A 230 16.83 -4.20 0.61
N GLY A 231 17.42 -3.06 0.98
CA GLY A 231 18.08 -2.16 0.03
C GLY A 231 17.11 -1.31 -0.80
N VAL A 232 15.86 -1.12 -0.36
CA VAL A 232 14.92 -0.19 -0.99
C VAL A 232 15.32 1.26 -0.68
N THR A 233 15.76 1.52 0.55
CA THR A 233 16.19 2.83 1.04
C THR A 233 17.58 2.74 1.68
N GLU A 234 18.26 3.88 1.81
CA GLU A 234 19.51 4.00 2.55
C GLU A 234 19.30 3.83 4.06
N TRP A 235 20.32 3.42 4.82
CA TRP A 235 20.24 3.35 6.29
C TRP A 235 19.95 4.70 6.96
N SER A 236 20.28 5.81 6.28
CA SER A 236 19.89 7.15 6.74
C SER A 236 18.37 7.33 6.85
N PHE A 237 17.57 6.56 6.09
CA PHE A 237 16.11 6.54 6.20
C PHE A 237 15.63 6.00 7.55
N ALA A 238 16.28 4.97 8.10
CA ALA A 238 15.93 4.46 9.42
C ALA A 238 16.10 5.55 10.50
N ALA A 239 17.16 6.35 10.40
CA ALA A 239 17.42 7.44 11.33
C ALA A 239 16.44 8.62 11.16
N THR A 240 16.17 9.06 9.94
CA THR A 240 15.27 10.20 9.66
C THR A 240 13.79 9.88 9.86
N SER A 241 13.37 8.62 9.67
CA SER A 241 12.00 8.18 9.93
C SER A 241 11.72 7.94 11.42
N LEU A 242 12.74 7.74 12.25
CA LEU A 242 12.59 7.43 13.67
C LEU A 242 11.85 8.53 14.46
N PRO A 243 12.10 9.84 14.30
CA PRO A 243 11.33 10.88 14.98
C PRO A 243 9.84 10.85 14.63
N VAL A 244 9.51 10.60 13.36
CA VAL A 244 8.12 10.55 12.86
C VAL A 244 7.41 9.31 13.43
N ASN A 245 8.10 8.17 13.45
CA ASN A 245 7.62 6.93 14.09
C ASN A 245 7.44 7.11 15.61
N ALA A 246 8.41 7.74 16.29
CA ALA A 246 8.35 8.01 17.71
C ALA A 246 7.17 8.92 18.07
N TRP A 247 6.88 9.93 17.23
CA TRP A 247 5.70 10.77 17.39
C TRP A 247 4.40 9.96 17.28
N LEU A 248 4.25 9.13 16.24
CA LEU A 248 3.08 8.24 16.10
C LEU A 248 2.91 7.30 17.30
N VAL A 249 4.00 6.70 17.78
CA VAL A 249 3.98 5.83 18.97
C VAL A 249 3.60 6.62 20.21
N SER A 250 4.11 7.84 20.39
CA SER A 250 3.77 8.68 21.54
C SER A 250 2.28 9.02 21.60
N GLU A 251 1.66 9.35 20.46
CA GLU A 251 0.23 9.60 20.35
C GLU A 251 -0.59 8.30 20.54
N ALA A 252 -0.06 7.16 20.10
CA ALA A 252 -0.70 5.87 20.31
C ALA A 252 -0.67 5.44 21.79
N VAL A 253 0.42 5.76 22.51
CA VAL A 253 0.52 5.56 23.96
C VAL A 253 -0.48 6.46 24.69
N LYS A 254 -0.62 7.73 24.29
CA LYS A 254 -1.65 8.62 24.85
C LYS A 254 -3.05 8.07 24.60
N PHE A 255 -3.35 7.62 23.39
CA PHE A 255 -4.63 7.00 23.03
C PHE A 255 -4.93 5.75 23.87
N TRP A 256 -3.92 4.92 24.12
CA TRP A 256 -4.04 3.74 24.96
C TRP A 256 -4.22 4.06 26.45
N ARG A 257 -3.42 4.97 27.01
CA ARG A 257 -3.47 5.34 28.43
C ARG A 257 -4.72 6.12 28.81
N LEU A 258 -5.19 6.99 27.91
CA LEU A 258 -6.38 7.82 28.12
C LEU A 258 -7.66 7.15 27.60
N GLU A 259 -7.57 5.89 27.14
CA GLU A 259 -8.70 5.12 26.61
C GLU A 259 -9.53 5.89 25.55
N GLY A 260 -8.85 6.68 24.71
CA GLY A 260 -9.49 7.51 23.67
C GLY A 260 -10.11 8.82 24.15
N HIS A 261 -10.09 9.13 25.44
CA HIS A 261 -10.56 10.40 26.00
C HIS A 261 -9.51 11.52 25.92
N GLY A 262 -9.88 12.73 26.34
CA GLY A 262 -8.95 13.88 26.43
C GLY A 262 -8.38 14.34 25.08
N GLY A 263 -9.09 14.11 23.97
CA GLY A 263 -8.62 14.44 22.62
C GLY A 263 -7.57 13.49 22.05
N SER A 264 -7.19 12.43 22.78
CA SER A 264 -6.15 11.47 22.36
C SER A 264 -6.48 10.74 21.05
N ALA A 265 -7.75 10.43 20.81
CA ALA A 265 -8.19 9.87 19.53
C ALA A 265 -7.89 10.83 18.37
N ARG A 266 -8.23 12.11 18.52
CA ARG A 266 -7.96 13.12 17.48
C ARG A 266 -6.46 13.32 17.28
N GLY A 267 -5.66 13.30 18.35
CA GLY A 267 -4.20 13.38 18.31
C GLY A 267 -3.59 12.25 17.47
N LEU A 268 -3.92 10.99 17.80
CA LEU A 268 -3.42 9.83 17.06
C LEU A 268 -3.90 9.82 15.60
N PHE A 269 -5.16 10.19 15.35
CA PHE A 269 -5.67 10.28 13.98
C PHE A 269 -4.83 11.25 13.13
N TRP A 270 -4.60 12.48 13.60
CA TRP A 270 -3.80 13.45 12.86
C TRP A 270 -2.33 13.06 12.75
N ALA A 271 -1.76 12.43 13.78
CA ALA A 271 -0.44 11.86 13.70
C ALA A 271 -0.34 10.82 12.59
N SER A 272 -1.31 9.90 12.48
CA SER A 272 -1.34 8.90 11.40
C SER A 272 -1.49 9.52 10.00
N VAL A 273 -2.26 10.62 9.87
CA VAL A 273 -2.49 11.32 8.60
C VAL A 273 -1.21 11.95 8.07
N TRP A 274 -0.41 12.57 8.94
CA TRP A 274 0.87 13.17 8.57
C TRP A 274 2.01 12.14 8.48
N HIS A 275 1.98 11.13 9.34
CA HIS A 275 3.01 10.10 9.41
C HIS A 275 3.24 9.42 8.06
N LEU A 276 2.19 8.88 7.42
CA LEU A 276 2.36 8.10 6.19
C LEU A 276 2.92 8.93 5.03
N PRO A 277 2.38 10.11 4.67
CA PRO A 277 2.97 10.96 3.64
C PRO A 277 4.42 11.33 3.93
N VAL A 278 4.75 11.70 5.17
CA VAL A 278 6.12 12.08 5.54
C VAL A 278 7.07 10.88 5.40
N VAL A 279 6.69 9.70 5.89
CA VAL A 279 7.51 8.48 5.73
C VAL A 279 7.67 8.10 4.26
N MET A 280 6.61 8.22 3.44
CA MET A 280 6.70 7.96 2.00
C MET A 280 7.62 8.97 1.28
N VAL A 281 7.56 10.25 1.64
CA VAL A 281 8.45 11.29 1.10
C VAL A 281 9.89 11.05 1.52
N LEU A 282 10.14 10.71 2.78
CA LEU A 282 11.49 10.34 3.26
C LEU A 282 12.03 9.10 2.53
N ALA A 283 11.19 8.09 2.31
CA ALA A 283 11.59 6.89 1.57
C ALA A 283 11.97 7.24 0.12
N LEU A 284 11.23 8.13 -0.53
CA LEU A 284 11.56 8.65 -1.87
C LEU A 284 12.86 9.46 -1.84
N ALA A 285 12.98 10.37 -0.87
CA ALA A 285 14.13 11.24 -0.68
C ALA A 285 15.42 10.48 -0.30
N GLN A 286 15.32 9.25 0.20
CA GLN A 286 16.45 8.43 0.61
C GLN A 286 16.41 7.05 -0.06
N LYS A 287 15.85 7.00 -1.27
CA LYS A 287 15.90 5.82 -2.13
C LYS A 287 17.36 5.46 -2.39
N LYS A 288 17.68 4.16 -2.33
CA LYS A 288 19.05 3.67 -2.45
C LYS A 288 19.72 4.20 -3.74
N GLY A 289 20.95 4.71 -3.59
CA GLY A 289 21.74 5.25 -4.71
C GLY A 289 21.18 6.53 -5.35
N MET A 290 20.19 7.21 -4.76
CA MET A 290 19.64 8.45 -5.33
C MET A 290 20.57 9.64 -5.15
N TRP A 291 21.07 9.89 -3.93
CA TRP A 291 21.96 11.04 -3.66
C TRP A 291 23.32 10.91 -4.34
N GLY A 292 23.87 9.70 -4.45
CA GLY A 292 25.09 9.46 -5.23
C GLY A 292 24.91 9.77 -6.72
N ARG A 293 23.70 9.58 -7.27
CA ARG A 293 23.39 9.98 -8.66
C ARG A 293 23.16 11.49 -8.79
N VAL A 294 22.46 12.12 -7.85
CA VAL A 294 22.29 13.58 -7.82
C VAL A 294 23.66 14.27 -7.72
N TRP A 295 24.53 13.78 -6.85
CA TRP A 295 25.89 14.28 -6.71
C TRP A 295 26.66 14.16 -8.02
N ARG A 296 26.70 12.97 -8.63
CA ARG A 296 27.35 12.75 -9.93
C ARG A 296 26.78 13.60 -11.07
N SER A 297 25.47 13.82 -11.10
CA SER A 297 24.82 14.71 -12.07
C SER A 297 25.20 16.17 -11.87
N VAL A 298 25.55 16.59 -10.65
CA VAL A 298 25.96 17.96 -10.32
C VAL A 298 27.47 18.14 -10.51
N THR A 299 28.28 17.11 -10.23
CA THR A 299 29.75 17.17 -10.33
C THR A 299 30.29 16.79 -11.70
N GLY A 300 29.51 16.12 -12.55
CA GLY A 300 29.91 15.73 -13.91
C GLY A 300 30.91 14.56 -13.98
N GLU A 301 31.02 13.75 -12.92
CA GLU A 301 31.88 12.57 -12.91
C GLU A 301 31.36 11.49 -13.88
N PRO A 302 32.22 10.92 -14.76
CA PRO A 302 31.83 9.86 -15.69
C PRO A 302 31.53 8.53 -14.98
N HIS A 303 30.79 7.67 -15.66
CA HIS A 303 30.51 6.30 -15.25
C HIS A 303 31.83 5.51 -15.28
N GLU A 304 32.40 5.18 -14.12
CA GLU A 304 33.35 4.06 -14.05
C GLU A 304 32.48 2.79 -14.02
N ASP A 305 32.60 2.00 -15.08
CA ASP A 305 31.99 0.68 -15.19
C ASP A 305 32.66 -0.23 -14.15
N ASP A 306 31.88 -0.85 -13.26
CA ASP A 306 32.31 -1.97 -12.42
C ASP A 306 32.46 -3.25 -13.30
N ASP A 307 33.17 -3.16 -14.42
CA ASP A 307 33.51 -4.27 -15.32
C ASP A 307 35.01 -4.56 -15.21
N ASP A 308 35.48 -4.92 -14.01
CA ASP A 308 36.78 -5.56 -13.79
C ASP A 308 36.61 -6.74 -12.80
N GLU A 309 35.61 -7.60 -13.02
CA GLU A 309 35.70 -9.00 -12.55
C GLU A 309 36.40 -9.82 -13.64
N GLU A 310 37.69 -10.08 -13.38
CA GLU A 310 38.62 -10.98 -14.06
C GLU A 310 37.95 -12.10 -14.89
N TRP A 311 38.00 -11.97 -16.22
CA TRP A 311 38.02 -13.12 -17.11
C TRP A 311 39.44 -13.67 -17.16
N GLU A 312 39.83 -14.49 -16.17
CA GLU A 312 40.95 -15.42 -16.37
C GLU A 312 40.53 -16.45 -17.43
N VAL A 313 40.92 -16.19 -18.67
CA VAL A 313 40.93 -17.16 -19.75
C VAL A 313 41.94 -18.25 -19.36
N VAL A 314 41.45 -19.37 -18.86
CA VAL A 314 42.24 -20.60 -18.77
C VAL A 314 42.35 -21.14 -20.20
N ASP A 315 43.39 -20.70 -20.91
CA ASP A 315 43.84 -21.33 -22.15
C ASP A 315 44.32 -22.74 -21.83
N GLY A 316 43.45 -23.71 -22.05
CA GLY A 316 43.81 -25.11 -22.19
C GLY A 316 44.33 -25.37 -23.60
N GLU A 317 45.59 -25.01 -23.87
CA GLU A 317 46.32 -25.57 -25.01
C GLU A 317 46.98 -26.88 -24.58
N GLY A 318 46.49 -27.98 -25.14
CA GLY A 318 47.15 -29.27 -25.09
C GLY A 318 48.38 -29.27 -25.98
N GLU A 319 49.54 -29.57 -25.40
CA GLU A 319 50.70 -30.03 -26.15
C GLU A 319 50.77 -31.56 -26.12
N LEU A 320 50.63 -32.13 -27.32
CA LEU A 320 51.25 -33.33 -27.92
C LEU A 320 51.45 -34.59 -27.08
#